data_AF-A0A847AKG9-F1
#
_entry.id   AF-A0A847AKG9-F1
#
_cell.length_a   1.000
_cell.length_b   1.000
_cell.length_c   1.000
_cell.angle_alpha   90.00
_cell.angle_beta   90.00
_cell.angle_gamma   90.00
#
_symmetry.space_group_name_H-M   'P 1'
#
loop_
_entity.id
_entity.type
_entity.pdbx_description
1 polymer ?
#
loop_
_entity_poly.entity_id
_entity_poly.type
_entity_poly.pdbx_seq_one_letter_code
_entity_poly.pdbx_strand_id
1 'polypeptide(L)'
;MKQIYFLYCLFFFISYAGFASRADNDSLCVGHYYSEEEGSEVIDKLKSKYTTKKEWIERAGIIRKGIMKGAGLDPEPARTPLNPRFGKEREYDGYSVVNVAIESLPGVFVTGSLYQPAGKKKKLAGILSAHGHWSDPEDYGRYRDDAQLRCAAFARMGAVVFSYDMVGYGEMKEWGWEHKHPLALKQQLWNSIRALDFLLSLDYVDPGRIGITGASGGATQTFLLTAVDDRIKVSAPVVQVSAHFFGGCVCESGMPIHKRSEYQTNNVEIAALAAPRPMILVSDGDDWTKNTPEVEYPHIQYIYKLMGVKDKVKNVHFPNEGHGYEFSKRKAVYPFLAKYLKLNLFSILDRNGEISEKGITIEPYELMKVFSDDNPRPGYAILKNDDVKW
;
A
#
# COMPACT_ATOMS: atom_id res chain seq x y z
N MET A 1 -11.32 20.09 67.43
CA MET A 1 -11.83 21.10 66.48
C MET A 1 -10.82 21.27 65.35
N LYS A 2 -11.12 20.71 64.18
CA LYS A 2 -10.73 21.17 62.82
C LYS A 2 -11.34 20.16 61.83
N GLN A 3 -12.50 20.52 61.28
CA GLN A 3 -13.16 19.81 60.19
C GLN A 3 -12.41 20.10 58.89
N ILE A 4 -12.13 19.07 58.10
CA ILE A 4 -11.67 19.20 56.71
C ILE A 4 -12.79 18.62 55.84
N TYR A 5 -13.43 19.49 55.06
CA TYR A 5 -14.46 19.14 54.09
C TYR A 5 -13.80 18.60 52.82
N PHE A 6 -14.19 17.40 52.38
CA PHE A 6 -13.87 16.88 51.05
C PHE A 6 -14.93 17.37 50.07
N LEU A 7 -14.53 18.22 49.12
CA LEU A 7 -15.37 18.71 48.04
C LEU A 7 -15.26 17.74 46.86
N TYR A 8 -16.31 16.99 46.55
CA TYR A 8 -16.40 16.19 45.32
C TYR A 8 -16.81 17.11 44.16
N CYS A 9 -15.88 17.43 43.26
CA CYS A 9 -16.19 18.06 41.98
C CYS A 9 -16.60 16.99 40.97
N LEU A 10 -17.90 16.87 40.68
CA LEU A 10 -18.40 16.15 39.50
C LEU A 10 -18.01 16.94 38.24
N PHE A 11 -17.14 16.38 37.42
CA PHE A 11 -16.93 16.85 36.05
C PHE A 11 -18.05 16.33 35.16
N PHE A 12 -18.98 17.20 34.77
CA PHE A 12 -19.89 16.97 33.66
C PHE A 12 -19.08 17.05 32.36
N PHE A 13 -18.87 15.91 31.69
CA PHE A 13 -18.43 15.87 30.31
C PHE A 13 -19.58 16.34 29.42
N ILE A 14 -19.53 17.59 28.97
CA ILE A 14 -20.35 18.08 27.86
C ILE A 14 -19.67 17.59 26.58
N SER A 15 -20.25 16.57 25.95
CA SER A 15 -19.83 16.12 24.63
C SER A 15 -20.17 17.20 23.60
N TYR A 16 -19.13 17.84 23.06
CA TYR A 16 -19.25 18.62 21.83
C TYR A 16 -19.46 17.64 20.67
N ALA A 17 -20.72 17.39 20.32
CA ALA A 17 -21.09 16.79 19.04
C ALA A 17 -20.81 17.81 17.94
N GLY A 18 -19.59 17.80 17.41
CA GLY A 18 -19.25 18.50 16.17
C GLY A 18 -20.05 17.89 15.02
N PHE A 19 -20.67 18.75 14.21
CA PHE A 19 -21.39 18.39 12.99
C PHE A 19 -20.46 17.71 11.98
N ALA A 20 -20.27 16.40 12.11
CA ALA A 20 -19.94 15.55 10.97
C ALA A 20 -21.24 15.38 10.17
N SER A 21 -21.21 15.74 8.88
CA SER A 21 -22.33 15.47 7.99
C SER A 21 -22.66 13.97 8.07
N ARG A 22 -23.87 13.67 8.54
CA ARG A 22 -24.47 12.34 8.66
C ARG A 22 -24.80 11.78 7.27
N ALA A 23 -23.81 11.72 6.39
CA ALA A 23 -23.91 11.10 5.08
C ALA A 23 -23.32 9.68 5.18
N ASP A 24 -24.24 8.70 5.21
CA ASP A 24 -24.07 7.30 4.78
C ASP A 24 -23.04 6.40 5.48
N ASN A 25 -23.18 6.20 6.80
CA ASN A 25 -22.56 5.03 7.47
C ASN A 25 -23.02 3.70 6.83
N ASP A 26 -24.20 3.65 6.21
CA ASP A 26 -24.77 2.47 5.55
C ASP A 26 -24.00 2.04 4.28
N SER A 27 -23.18 2.94 3.72
CA SER A 27 -22.38 2.70 2.51
C SER A 27 -20.95 2.21 2.79
N LEU A 28 -20.50 2.27 4.05
CA LEU A 28 -19.14 1.86 4.42
C LEU A 28 -19.09 0.37 4.77
N CYS A 29 -17.99 -0.28 4.40
CA CYS A 29 -17.64 -1.63 4.82
C CYS A 29 -16.32 -1.54 5.62
N VAL A 30 -16.38 -1.49 6.96
CA VAL A 30 -15.22 -1.17 7.82
C VAL A 30 -14.82 -2.36 8.68
N GLY A 31 -13.51 -2.59 8.81
CA GLY A 31 -12.95 -3.60 9.71
C GLY A 31 -13.51 -5.00 9.43
N HIS A 32 -13.88 -5.72 10.50
CA HIS A 32 -14.58 -7.01 10.43
C HIS A 32 -16.04 -6.79 10.04
N TYR A 33 -16.27 -6.39 8.78
CA TYR A 33 -17.60 -6.08 8.27
C TYR A 33 -18.48 -7.32 8.15
N TYR A 34 -17.88 -8.46 7.85
CA TYR A 34 -18.51 -9.78 7.87
C TYR A 34 -17.84 -10.67 8.91
N SER A 35 -18.57 -11.67 9.40
CA SER A 35 -17.94 -12.86 9.97
C SER A 35 -17.17 -13.61 8.88
N GLU A 36 -16.30 -14.54 9.28
CA GLU A 36 -15.54 -15.37 8.34
C GLU A 36 -16.47 -16.23 7.46
N GLU A 37 -17.52 -16.80 8.05
CA GLU A 37 -18.53 -17.59 7.36
C GLU A 37 -19.32 -16.74 6.37
N GLU A 38 -19.82 -15.58 6.81
CA GLU A 38 -20.52 -14.62 5.93
C GLU A 38 -19.61 -14.15 4.77
N GLY A 39 -18.33 -13.89 5.04
CA GLY A 39 -17.35 -13.52 4.02
C GLY A 39 -17.22 -14.61 2.95
N SER A 40 -17.16 -15.88 3.36
CA SER A 40 -17.13 -17.04 2.45
C SER A 40 -18.42 -17.13 1.61
N GLU A 41 -19.59 -17.02 2.24
CA GLU A 41 -20.89 -17.05 1.54
C GLU A 41 -21.02 -15.90 0.51
N VAL A 42 -20.55 -14.71 0.87
CA VAL A 42 -20.54 -13.54 -0.02
C VAL A 42 -19.65 -13.80 -1.23
N ILE A 43 -18.47 -14.40 -1.04
CA ILE A 43 -17.54 -14.78 -2.11
C ILE A 43 -18.19 -15.78 -3.08
N ASP A 44 -18.89 -16.80 -2.57
CA ASP A 44 -19.59 -17.79 -3.41
C ASP A 44 -20.76 -17.17 -4.18
N LYS A 45 -21.53 -16.29 -3.52
CA LYS A 45 -22.59 -15.53 -4.16
C LYS A 45 -22.05 -14.62 -5.26
N LEU A 46 -20.94 -13.92 -5.03
CA LEU A 46 -20.29 -13.07 -6.04
C LEU A 46 -19.80 -13.90 -7.21
N LYS A 47 -19.16 -15.05 -6.96
CA LYS A 47 -18.68 -15.98 -8.00
C LYS A 47 -19.78 -16.39 -8.97
N SER A 48 -21.01 -16.61 -8.48
CA SER A 48 -22.16 -16.95 -9.33
C SER A 48 -22.56 -15.86 -10.33
N LYS A 49 -22.13 -14.60 -10.13
CA LYS A 49 -22.47 -13.46 -10.99
C LYS A 49 -21.57 -13.31 -12.21
N TYR A 50 -20.46 -14.05 -12.27
CA TYR A 50 -19.55 -14.05 -13.42
C TYR A 50 -18.99 -15.46 -13.64
N THR A 51 -19.40 -16.08 -14.75
CA THR A 51 -19.00 -17.43 -15.14
C THR A 51 -18.11 -17.46 -16.38
N THR A 52 -17.98 -16.32 -17.06
CA THR A 52 -17.20 -16.15 -18.27
C THR A 52 -16.18 -15.02 -18.14
N LYS A 53 -15.16 -15.05 -19.02
CA LYS A 53 -14.19 -13.95 -19.16
C LYS A 53 -14.86 -12.60 -19.38
N LYS A 54 -15.91 -12.56 -20.20
CA LYS A 54 -16.63 -11.33 -20.56
C LYS A 54 -17.34 -10.73 -19.35
N GLU A 55 -18.07 -11.56 -18.58
CA GLU A 55 -18.79 -11.13 -17.37
C GLU A 55 -17.81 -10.62 -16.30
N TRP A 56 -16.66 -11.29 -16.12
CA TRP A 56 -15.63 -10.77 -15.21
C TRP A 56 -15.09 -9.41 -15.67
N ILE A 57 -14.82 -9.22 -16.97
CA ILE A 57 -14.33 -7.91 -17.48
C ILE A 57 -15.35 -6.81 -17.21
N GLU A 58 -16.64 -7.08 -17.40
CA GLU A 58 -17.73 -6.14 -17.10
C GLU A 58 -17.80 -5.81 -15.60
N ARG A 59 -17.80 -6.84 -14.75
CA ARG A 59 -17.75 -6.72 -13.28
C ARG A 59 -16.55 -5.90 -12.83
N ALA A 60 -15.38 -6.17 -13.41
CA ALA A 60 -14.15 -5.46 -13.13
C ALA A 60 -14.22 -3.97 -13.50
N GLY A 61 -14.90 -3.63 -14.60
CA GLY A 61 -15.17 -2.23 -14.97
C GLY A 61 -16.04 -1.50 -13.94
N ILE A 62 -17.09 -2.17 -13.44
CA ILE A 62 -17.97 -1.64 -12.39
C ILE A 62 -17.17 -1.36 -11.11
N ILE A 63 -16.34 -2.32 -10.66
CA ILE A 63 -15.56 -2.17 -9.43
C ILE A 63 -14.54 -1.04 -9.57
N ARG A 64 -13.79 -0.94 -10.68
CA ARG A 64 -12.81 0.15 -10.88
C ARG A 64 -13.46 1.53 -10.82
N LYS A 65 -14.58 1.72 -11.52
CA LYS A 65 -15.34 2.97 -11.48
C LYS A 65 -15.88 3.23 -10.08
N GLY A 66 -16.31 2.18 -9.39
CA GLY A 66 -16.74 2.21 -8.01
C GLY A 66 -15.66 2.71 -7.04
N ILE A 67 -14.44 2.18 -7.15
CA ILE A 67 -13.29 2.63 -6.35
C ILE A 67 -13.02 4.11 -6.58
N MET A 68 -12.91 4.55 -7.84
CA MET A 68 -12.60 5.97 -8.15
C MET A 68 -13.68 6.92 -7.65
N LYS A 69 -14.97 6.57 -7.84
CA LYS A 69 -16.09 7.36 -7.30
C LYS A 69 -16.15 7.34 -5.78
N GLY A 70 -15.99 6.16 -5.17
CA GLY A 70 -16.03 5.96 -3.73
C GLY A 70 -14.90 6.71 -3.02
N ALA A 71 -13.72 6.76 -3.62
CA ALA A 71 -12.59 7.55 -3.15
C ALA A 71 -12.73 9.05 -3.46
N GLY A 72 -13.74 9.48 -4.23
CA GLY A 72 -13.88 10.88 -4.65
C GLY A 72 -12.79 11.36 -5.61
N LEU A 73 -12.29 10.46 -6.46
CA LEU A 73 -11.27 10.66 -7.50
C LEU A 73 -11.85 10.52 -8.93
N ASP A 74 -13.18 10.62 -9.08
CA ASP A 74 -13.87 10.70 -10.38
C ASP A 74 -14.65 12.03 -10.45
N PRO A 75 -14.20 13.02 -11.25
CA PRO A 75 -13.01 12.99 -12.12
C PRO A 75 -11.68 12.99 -11.34
N GLU A 76 -10.62 12.50 -11.98
CA GLU A 76 -9.26 12.57 -11.41
C GLU A 76 -8.81 14.03 -11.25
N PRO A 77 -8.09 14.37 -10.17
CA PRO A 77 -7.38 15.64 -10.08
C PRO A 77 -6.39 15.83 -11.24
N ALA A 78 -6.06 17.08 -11.56
CA ALA A 78 -5.06 17.35 -12.60
C ALA A 78 -3.68 16.81 -12.19
N ARG A 79 -3.02 16.09 -13.11
CA ARG A 79 -1.63 15.65 -12.92
C ARG A 79 -0.66 16.81 -13.14
N THR A 80 -0.44 17.61 -12.10
CA THR A 80 0.48 18.75 -12.11
C THR A 80 1.95 18.30 -12.17
N PRO A 81 2.92 19.20 -12.43
CA PRO A 81 4.34 18.85 -12.32
C PRO A 81 4.68 18.23 -10.95
N LEU A 82 5.51 17.18 -10.94
CA LEU A 82 5.90 16.46 -9.72
C LEU A 82 6.95 17.20 -8.87
N ASN A 83 7.66 18.17 -9.46
CA ASN A 83 8.70 18.98 -8.81
C ASN A 83 9.60 18.19 -7.83
N PRO A 84 10.24 17.09 -8.27
CA PRO A 84 10.96 16.20 -7.35
C PRO A 84 12.13 16.93 -6.70
N ARG A 85 12.25 16.78 -5.38
CA ARG A 85 13.35 17.30 -4.58
C ARG A 85 14.18 16.15 -4.04
N PHE A 86 15.42 16.04 -4.51
CA PHE A 86 16.33 14.98 -4.12
C PHE A 86 17.24 15.43 -2.97
N GLY A 87 17.43 14.55 -2.00
CA GLY A 87 18.45 14.67 -0.96
C GLY A 87 19.83 14.19 -1.45
N LYS A 88 20.77 14.05 -0.51
CA LYS A 88 22.11 13.52 -0.79
C LYS A 88 22.03 12.00 -1.07
N GLU A 89 22.73 11.56 -2.12
CA GLU A 89 22.89 10.14 -2.44
C GLU A 89 23.83 9.46 -1.42
N ARG A 90 23.45 8.25 -1.00
CA ARG A 90 24.19 7.44 -0.03
C ARG A 90 24.43 6.07 -0.65
N GLU A 91 25.70 5.67 -0.72
CA GLU A 91 26.11 4.44 -1.40
C GLU A 91 26.36 3.29 -0.42
N TYR A 92 25.95 2.09 -0.81
CA TYR A 92 26.06 0.86 -0.04
C TYR A 92 26.48 -0.31 -0.93
N ASP A 93 26.58 -1.51 -0.35
CA ASP A 93 26.94 -2.73 -1.08
C ASP A 93 25.86 -3.14 -2.11
N GLY A 94 26.08 -2.72 -3.36
CA GLY A 94 25.25 -3.10 -4.51
C GLY A 94 24.02 -2.20 -4.74
N TYR A 95 23.84 -1.15 -3.94
CA TYR A 95 22.75 -0.18 -4.12
C TYR A 95 23.12 1.22 -3.59
N SER A 96 22.36 2.23 -3.99
CA SER A 96 22.36 3.57 -3.38
C SER A 96 20.95 3.94 -2.91
N VAL A 97 20.86 4.91 -2.01
CA VAL A 97 19.61 5.50 -1.53
C VAL A 97 19.65 7.01 -1.71
N VAL A 98 18.57 7.57 -2.23
CA VAL A 98 18.33 9.02 -2.29
C VAL A 98 16.96 9.30 -1.69
N ASN A 99 16.86 10.18 -0.71
CA ASN A 99 15.54 10.61 -0.21
C ASN A 99 14.93 11.57 -1.23
N VAL A 100 13.63 11.42 -1.51
CA VAL A 100 12.93 12.22 -2.50
C VAL A 100 11.59 12.68 -1.96
N ALA A 101 11.26 13.96 -2.18
CA ALA A 101 9.90 14.47 -2.04
C ALA A 101 9.34 14.82 -3.42
N ILE A 102 8.09 14.46 -3.67
CA ILE A 102 7.36 14.79 -4.90
C ILE A 102 6.06 15.52 -4.55
N GLU A 103 5.63 16.43 -5.42
CA GLU A 103 4.31 17.07 -5.31
C GLU A 103 3.24 16.16 -5.94
N SER A 104 2.37 15.59 -5.10
CA SER A 104 1.21 14.84 -5.57
C SER A 104 0.08 15.77 -6.02
N LEU A 105 -0.05 16.92 -5.36
CA LEU A 105 -0.86 18.09 -5.72
C LEU A 105 -0.01 19.34 -5.45
N PRO A 106 -0.35 20.52 -6.00
CA PRO A 106 0.37 21.77 -5.70
C PRO A 106 0.52 21.99 -4.19
N GLY A 107 1.78 21.97 -3.72
CA GLY A 107 2.12 22.12 -2.31
C GLY A 107 1.94 20.89 -1.42
N VAL A 108 1.37 19.78 -1.90
CA VAL A 108 1.27 18.52 -1.13
C VAL A 108 2.45 17.62 -1.46
N PHE A 109 3.38 17.49 -0.50
CA PHE A 109 4.60 16.71 -0.68
C PHE A 109 4.47 15.29 -0.13
N VAL A 110 4.72 14.30 -0.99
CA VAL A 110 4.92 12.89 -0.61
C VAL A 110 6.41 12.64 -0.49
N THR A 111 6.86 12.32 0.71
CA THR A 111 8.25 12.00 1.05
C THR A 111 8.52 10.51 0.94
N GLY A 112 9.78 10.15 0.68
CA GLY A 112 10.17 8.76 0.51
C GLY A 112 11.67 8.57 0.30
N SER A 113 12.07 7.32 0.12
CA SER A 113 13.43 6.92 -0.22
C SER A 113 13.43 6.12 -1.53
N LEU A 114 14.29 6.53 -2.45
CA LEU A 114 14.53 5.90 -3.74
C LEU A 114 15.78 5.02 -3.63
N TYR A 115 15.59 3.71 -3.59
CA TYR A 115 16.66 2.72 -3.61
C TYR A 115 16.99 2.38 -5.07
N GLN A 116 18.26 2.40 -5.43
CA GLN A 116 18.72 2.26 -6.80
C GLN A 116 19.83 1.22 -6.89
N PRO A 117 19.87 0.37 -7.94
CA PRO A 117 20.97 -0.55 -8.13
C PRO A 117 22.28 0.21 -8.37
N ALA A 118 23.38 -0.31 -7.82
CA ALA A 118 24.71 0.20 -8.15
C ALA A 118 24.99 0.06 -9.66
N GLY A 119 25.75 1.02 -10.22
CA GLY A 119 26.16 0.98 -11.64
C GLY A 119 25.07 1.33 -12.65
N LYS A 120 24.09 2.16 -12.25
CA LYS A 120 22.98 2.78 -13.04
C LYS A 120 22.94 2.35 -14.52
N LYS A 121 22.19 1.29 -14.81
CA LYS A 121 21.90 0.81 -16.18
C LYS A 121 20.64 1.50 -16.73
N LYS A 122 20.50 1.55 -18.05
CA LYS A 122 19.23 1.95 -18.69
C LYS A 122 18.22 0.80 -18.63
N LYS A 123 16.93 1.14 -18.58
CA LYS A 123 15.81 0.19 -18.50
C LYS A 123 15.98 -0.71 -17.27
N LEU A 124 15.75 -0.18 -16.09
CA LEU A 124 15.64 -0.92 -14.83
C LEU A 124 14.17 -1.23 -14.55
N ALA A 125 13.89 -2.29 -13.80
CA ALA A 125 12.55 -2.48 -13.28
C ALA A 125 12.24 -1.38 -12.25
N GLY A 126 10.98 -0.98 -12.13
CA GLY A 126 10.50 -0.10 -11.06
C GLY A 126 9.68 -0.90 -10.05
N ILE A 127 9.81 -0.62 -8.75
CA ILE A 127 8.96 -1.19 -7.71
C ILE A 127 8.48 -0.09 -6.77
N LEU A 128 7.17 -0.02 -6.55
CA LEU A 128 6.60 0.74 -5.44
C LEU A 128 6.56 -0.15 -4.17
N SER A 129 7.00 0.39 -3.04
CA SER A 129 6.94 -0.26 -1.74
C SER A 129 6.08 0.55 -0.79
N ALA A 130 4.80 0.19 -0.68
CA ALA A 130 3.91 0.78 0.32
C ALA A 130 4.15 0.13 1.69
N HIS A 131 3.95 0.89 2.78
CA HIS A 131 4.06 0.40 4.15
C HIS A 131 2.68 0.29 4.83
N GLY A 132 2.58 -0.48 5.91
CA GLY A 132 1.36 -0.63 6.72
C GLY A 132 1.30 0.33 7.90
N HIS A 133 0.34 0.08 8.80
CA HIS A 133 0.03 0.91 9.97
C HIS A 133 0.92 0.64 11.17
N TRP A 134 2.23 0.71 11.00
CA TRP A 134 3.16 0.58 12.12
C TRP A 134 3.52 1.99 12.60
N SER A 135 2.89 2.40 13.70
CA SER A 135 2.95 3.77 14.23
C SER A 135 3.83 3.93 15.46
N ASP A 136 4.36 2.84 16.00
CA ASP A 136 5.29 2.89 17.12
C ASP A 136 6.61 3.50 16.64
N PRO A 137 7.26 4.41 17.39
CA PRO A 137 8.48 5.08 16.92
C PRO A 137 9.62 4.12 16.54
N GLU A 138 9.73 2.99 17.25
CA GLU A 138 10.73 1.94 16.99
C GLU A 138 10.30 0.99 15.85
N ASP A 139 9.06 1.08 15.40
CA ASP A 139 8.47 0.25 14.36
C ASP A 139 7.60 1.13 13.44
N TYR A 140 8.23 2.09 12.76
CA TYR A 140 7.53 3.22 12.14
C TYR A 140 7.52 3.17 10.62
N GLY A 141 6.35 2.94 10.01
CA GLY A 141 6.08 3.11 8.58
C GLY A 141 7.15 2.52 7.65
N ARG A 142 7.63 3.33 6.69
CA ARG A 142 8.70 2.93 5.74
C ARG A 142 10.10 2.85 6.34
N TYR A 143 10.29 3.32 7.57
CA TYR A 143 11.58 3.45 8.23
C TYR A 143 12.02 2.15 8.91
N ARG A 144 11.08 1.21 9.11
CA ARG A 144 11.31 -0.12 9.67
C ARG A 144 12.38 -0.92 8.94
N ASP A 145 13.10 -1.74 9.69
CA ASP A 145 14.14 -2.63 9.19
C ASP A 145 13.65 -3.50 8.03
N ASP A 146 12.50 -4.18 8.15
CA ASP A 146 12.01 -5.05 7.07
C ASP A 146 11.72 -4.29 5.77
N ALA A 147 11.29 -3.03 5.86
CA ALA A 147 11.01 -2.20 4.70
C ALA A 147 12.32 -1.82 4.01
N GLN A 148 13.33 -1.43 4.78
CA GLN A 148 14.66 -1.12 4.27
C GLN A 148 15.33 -2.36 3.64
N LEU A 149 15.30 -3.50 4.36
CA LEU A 149 15.80 -4.79 3.87
C LEU A 149 15.15 -5.18 2.55
N ARG A 150 13.82 -5.08 2.47
CA ARG A 150 13.06 -5.36 1.25
C ARG A 150 13.46 -4.47 0.09
N CYS A 151 13.50 -3.16 0.30
CA CYS A 151 13.82 -2.21 -0.75
C CYS A 151 15.26 -2.35 -1.25
N ALA A 152 16.22 -2.51 -0.33
CA ALA A 152 17.62 -2.73 -0.67
C ALA A 152 17.83 -4.07 -1.38
N ALA A 153 17.16 -5.15 -0.97
CA ALA A 153 17.24 -6.45 -1.65
C ALA A 153 16.73 -6.34 -3.10
N PHE A 154 15.60 -5.69 -3.33
CA PHE A 154 15.11 -5.41 -4.69
C PHE A 154 16.08 -4.54 -5.50
N ALA A 155 16.69 -3.54 -4.87
CA ALA A 155 17.71 -2.71 -5.51
C ALA A 155 18.95 -3.52 -5.92
N ARG A 156 19.48 -4.37 -5.03
CA ARG A 156 20.59 -5.28 -5.36
C ARG A 156 20.24 -6.23 -6.50
N MET A 157 18.98 -6.67 -6.60
CA MET A 157 18.50 -7.49 -7.71
C MET A 157 18.30 -6.70 -9.03
N GLY A 158 18.43 -5.37 -9.04
CA GLY A 158 18.36 -4.54 -10.26
C GLY A 158 17.07 -3.75 -10.45
N ALA A 159 16.29 -3.50 -9.40
CA ALA A 159 15.10 -2.64 -9.45
C ALA A 159 15.35 -1.25 -8.83
N VAL A 160 14.76 -0.22 -9.40
CA VAL A 160 14.58 1.06 -8.73
C VAL A 160 13.35 0.94 -7.83
N VAL A 161 13.52 1.13 -6.52
CA VAL A 161 12.44 0.97 -5.54
C VAL A 161 12.11 2.32 -4.92
N PHE A 162 10.86 2.74 -5.01
CA PHE A 162 10.39 3.92 -4.29
C PHE A 162 9.52 3.49 -3.11
N SER A 163 10.05 3.69 -1.91
CA SER A 163 9.35 3.50 -0.64
C SER A 163 8.90 4.87 -0.13
N TYR A 164 7.60 5.09 0.00
CA TYR A 164 7.01 6.42 0.21
C TYR A 164 6.05 6.44 1.40
N ASP A 165 5.96 7.61 2.02
CA ASP A 165 5.18 7.82 3.24
C ASP A 165 3.66 7.79 2.97
N MET A 166 2.95 7.18 3.91
CA MET A 166 1.51 7.34 4.04
C MET A 166 1.14 8.76 4.51
N VAL A 167 -0.09 9.15 4.20
CA VAL A 167 -0.69 10.40 4.70
C VAL A 167 -0.63 10.41 6.22
N GLY A 168 -0.06 11.46 6.80
CA GLY A 168 0.09 11.57 8.26
C GLY A 168 1.11 10.60 8.87
N TYR A 169 2.05 10.10 8.07
CA TYR A 169 3.27 9.41 8.51
C TYR A 169 4.53 10.19 8.12
N GLY A 170 5.67 9.85 8.71
CA GLY A 170 6.96 10.46 8.41
C GLY A 170 6.94 11.97 8.59
N GLU A 171 7.54 12.68 7.64
CA GLU A 171 7.63 14.14 7.69
C GLU A 171 6.25 14.81 7.57
N MET A 172 5.26 14.20 6.91
CA MET A 172 3.89 14.73 6.91
C MET A 172 3.34 14.78 8.34
N LYS A 173 3.58 13.74 9.16
CA LYS A 173 3.14 13.72 10.57
C LYS A 173 3.77 14.84 11.37
N GLU A 174 5.07 15.06 11.19
CA GLU A 174 5.83 16.13 11.86
C GLU A 174 5.30 17.53 11.52
N TRP A 175 4.72 17.71 10.33
CA TRP A 175 4.18 19.00 9.91
C TRP A 175 2.73 19.26 10.34
N GLY A 176 2.08 18.27 10.96
CA GLY A 176 0.70 18.39 11.43
C GLY A 176 -0.35 17.67 10.57
N TRP A 177 0.07 16.85 9.60
CA TRP A 177 -0.89 15.99 8.90
C TRP A 177 -1.40 14.88 9.82
N GLU A 178 -2.68 14.58 9.68
CA GLU A 178 -3.37 13.55 10.43
C GLU A 178 -3.66 12.34 9.54
N HIS A 179 -3.23 11.16 10.03
CA HIS A 179 -3.54 9.92 9.35
C HIS A 179 -5.02 9.53 9.48
N LYS A 180 -5.62 9.77 10.66
CA LYS A 180 -7.02 9.49 10.96
C LYS A 180 -7.96 10.59 10.44
N HIS A 181 -7.82 10.95 9.17
CA HIS A 181 -8.62 11.97 8.51
C HIS A 181 -9.67 11.33 7.57
N PRO A 182 -10.90 11.87 7.44
CA PRO A 182 -11.94 11.29 6.57
C PRO A 182 -11.54 11.15 5.10
N LEU A 183 -10.65 12.01 4.61
CA LEU A 183 -10.11 11.97 3.24
C LEU A 183 -8.79 11.20 3.11
N ALA A 184 -8.35 10.47 4.15
CA ALA A 184 -7.07 9.77 4.13
C ALA A 184 -6.98 8.75 2.99
N LEU A 185 -8.04 7.98 2.72
CA LEU A 185 -8.07 7.02 1.62
C LEU A 185 -7.92 7.73 0.26
N LYS A 186 -8.69 8.80 0.03
CA LYS A 186 -8.60 9.63 -1.18
C LYS A 186 -7.19 10.14 -1.41
N GLN A 187 -6.60 10.76 -0.38
CA GLN A 187 -5.26 11.31 -0.44
C GLN A 187 -4.19 10.21 -0.63
N GLN A 188 -4.32 9.08 0.05
CA GLN A 188 -3.36 7.99 -0.01
C GLN A 188 -3.36 7.30 -1.39
N LEU A 189 -4.53 7.05 -1.96
CA LEU A 189 -4.65 6.46 -3.29
C LEU A 189 -4.12 7.43 -4.36
N TRP A 190 -4.44 8.72 -4.25
CA TRP A 190 -3.87 9.74 -5.13
C TRP A 190 -2.35 9.83 -5.00
N ASN A 191 -1.81 9.89 -3.78
CA ASN A 191 -0.37 9.87 -3.53
C ASN A 191 0.30 8.64 -4.17
N SER A 192 -0.34 7.48 -4.13
CA SER A 192 0.17 6.24 -4.75
C SER A 192 0.16 6.31 -6.29
N ILE A 193 -0.89 6.88 -6.90
CA ILE A 193 -0.94 7.16 -8.35
C ILE A 193 0.21 8.11 -8.75
N ARG A 194 0.46 9.14 -7.94
CA ARG A 194 1.50 10.14 -8.20
C ARG A 194 2.92 9.61 -7.91
N ALA A 195 3.08 8.70 -6.95
CA ALA A 195 4.30 7.95 -6.74
C ALA A 195 4.65 7.07 -7.95
N LEU A 196 3.64 6.45 -8.58
CA LEU A 196 3.82 5.72 -9.83
C LEU A 196 4.23 6.65 -10.99
N ASP A 197 3.61 7.83 -11.09
CA ASP A 197 3.99 8.84 -12.09
C ASP A 197 5.44 9.28 -11.92
N PHE A 198 5.89 9.48 -10.68
CA PHE A 198 7.28 9.79 -10.39
C PHE A 198 8.22 8.66 -10.81
N LEU A 199 7.94 7.43 -10.39
CA LEU A 199 8.78 6.29 -10.74
C LEU A 199 8.91 6.12 -12.26
N LEU A 200 7.83 6.36 -13.00
CA LEU A 200 7.80 6.29 -14.47
C LEU A 200 8.40 7.52 -15.17
N SER A 201 8.60 8.63 -14.45
CA SER A 201 9.27 9.82 -14.99
C SER A 201 10.79 9.68 -15.06
N LEU A 202 11.36 8.72 -14.32
CA LEU A 202 12.79 8.41 -14.35
C LEU A 202 13.12 7.72 -15.69
N ASP A 203 13.92 8.37 -16.53
CA ASP A 203 14.23 7.93 -17.91
C ASP A 203 14.95 6.56 -17.99
N TYR A 204 15.53 6.12 -16.88
CA TYR A 204 16.14 4.81 -16.72
C TYR A 204 15.19 3.73 -16.20
N VAL A 205 13.94 4.02 -15.85
CA VAL A 205 12.93 3.03 -15.45
C VAL A 205 12.15 2.54 -16.68
N ASP A 206 11.98 1.22 -16.78
CA ASP A 206 11.24 0.56 -17.84
C ASP A 206 9.73 0.49 -17.51
N PRO A 207 8.85 1.20 -18.24
CA PRO A 207 7.41 1.19 -17.98
C PRO A 207 6.76 -0.19 -18.19
N GLY A 208 7.43 -1.11 -18.88
CA GLY A 208 7.00 -2.49 -19.06
C GLY A 208 7.32 -3.42 -17.88
N ARG A 209 8.04 -2.94 -16.85
CA ARG A 209 8.50 -3.75 -15.72
C ARG A 209 8.31 -3.02 -14.40
N ILE A 210 7.05 -2.78 -14.06
CA ILE A 210 6.66 -2.13 -12.81
C ILE A 210 5.99 -3.12 -11.86
N GLY A 211 6.52 -3.22 -10.65
CA GLY A 211 5.94 -3.98 -9.55
C GLY A 211 5.41 -3.09 -8.43
N ILE A 212 4.57 -3.68 -7.58
CA ILE A 212 4.19 -3.07 -6.30
C ILE A 212 4.04 -4.14 -5.22
N THR A 213 4.46 -3.82 -4.01
CA THR A 213 4.29 -4.66 -2.83
C THR A 213 4.11 -3.81 -1.57
N GLY A 214 3.51 -4.41 -0.55
CA GLY A 214 3.32 -3.84 0.77
C GLY A 214 2.61 -4.84 1.64
N ALA A 215 2.66 -4.63 2.96
CA ALA A 215 1.99 -5.48 3.94
C ALA A 215 0.92 -4.70 4.72
N SER A 216 -0.12 -5.39 5.19
CA SER A 216 -1.22 -4.78 5.97
C SER A 216 -1.88 -3.62 5.21
N GLY A 217 -2.01 -2.43 5.79
CA GLY A 217 -2.47 -1.22 5.06
C GLY A 217 -1.68 -0.91 3.78
N GLY A 218 -0.40 -1.29 3.71
CA GLY A 218 0.41 -1.18 2.50
C GLY A 218 -0.01 -2.18 1.41
N ALA A 219 -0.51 -3.36 1.80
CA ALA A 219 -1.15 -4.28 0.87
C ALA A 219 -2.49 -3.74 0.38
N THR A 220 -3.24 -3.03 1.23
CA THR A 220 -4.45 -2.28 0.79
C THR A 220 -4.12 -1.31 -0.34
N GLN A 221 -3.07 -0.49 -0.17
CA GLN A 221 -2.61 0.40 -1.24
C GLN A 221 -2.07 -0.36 -2.46
N THR A 222 -1.42 -1.50 -2.24
CA THR A 222 -0.92 -2.38 -3.31
C THR A 222 -2.05 -2.85 -4.23
N PHE A 223 -3.13 -3.42 -3.68
CA PHE A 223 -4.22 -3.90 -4.53
C PHE A 223 -5.13 -2.77 -5.04
N LEU A 224 -5.31 -1.67 -4.31
CA LEU A 224 -6.07 -0.52 -4.79
C LEU A 224 -5.39 0.16 -5.98
N LEU A 225 -4.09 0.47 -5.87
CA LEU A 225 -3.36 1.05 -6.99
C LEU A 225 -3.32 0.10 -8.18
N THR A 226 -3.07 -1.20 -7.93
CA THR A 226 -3.09 -2.20 -9.00
C THR A 226 -4.46 -2.25 -9.68
N ALA A 227 -5.57 -2.13 -8.93
CA ALA A 227 -6.91 -2.17 -9.48
C ALA A 227 -7.19 -1.01 -10.45
N VAL A 228 -6.78 0.21 -10.08
CA VAL A 228 -7.11 1.44 -10.82
C VAL A 228 -6.07 1.85 -11.86
N ASP A 229 -4.85 1.31 -11.79
CA ASP A 229 -3.75 1.66 -12.70
C ASP A 229 -3.15 0.43 -13.40
N ASP A 230 -3.24 0.40 -14.73
CA ASP A 230 -2.78 -0.72 -15.57
C ASP A 230 -1.27 -0.71 -15.83
N ARG A 231 -0.56 0.36 -15.42
CA ARG A 231 0.88 0.49 -15.56
C ARG A 231 1.62 -0.41 -14.58
N ILE A 232 1.00 -0.78 -13.45
CA ILE A 232 1.48 -1.88 -12.61
C ILE A 232 1.43 -3.19 -13.39
N LYS A 233 2.55 -3.92 -13.48
CA LYS A 233 2.70 -5.16 -14.26
C LYS A 233 2.73 -6.42 -13.41
N VAL A 234 3.01 -6.32 -12.12
CA VAL A 234 2.95 -7.42 -11.14
C VAL A 234 2.69 -6.88 -9.74
N SER A 235 1.87 -7.56 -8.94
CA SER A 235 1.55 -7.13 -7.57
C SER A 235 1.85 -8.22 -6.54
N ALA A 236 2.20 -7.78 -5.33
CA ALA A 236 2.45 -8.65 -4.19
C ALA A 236 1.83 -8.06 -2.91
N PRO A 237 0.49 -8.14 -2.73
CA PRO A 237 -0.16 -7.82 -1.47
C PRO A 237 0.17 -8.89 -0.42
N VAL A 238 0.62 -8.45 0.75
CA VAL A 238 1.07 -9.31 1.86
C VAL A 238 0.19 -9.06 3.09
N VAL A 239 -0.34 -10.12 3.69
CA VAL A 239 -1.08 -10.11 4.98
C VAL A 239 -2.21 -9.07 5.04
N GLN A 240 -3.05 -9.01 3.98
CA GLN A 240 -4.25 -8.17 4.02
C GLN A 240 -5.48 -8.78 3.36
N VAL A 241 -5.37 -9.21 2.10
CA VAL A 241 -6.53 -9.53 1.26
C VAL A 241 -7.46 -10.50 1.97
N SER A 242 -8.70 -10.05 2.23
CA SER A 242 -9.69 -10.78 3.01
C SER A 242 -11.09 -10.60 2.45
N ALA A 243 -11.91 -11.64 2.55
CA ALA A 243 -13.33 -11.61 2.21
C ALA A 243 -14.19 -10.92 3.27
N HIS A 244 -13.72 -10.89 4.52
CA HIS A 244 -14.51 -10.50 5.69
C HIS A 244 -13.95 -9.27 6.41
N PHE A 245 -12.64 -9.03 6.32
CA PHE A 245 -11.97 -7.85 6.85
C PHE A 245 -11.62 -6.83 5.76
N PHE A 246 -12.16 -5.63 5.87
CA PHE A 246 -12.10 -4.61 4.83
C PHE A 246 -10.98 -3.57 5.04
N GLY A 247 -10.33 -3.62 6.20
CA GLY A 247 -9.37 -2.62 6.67
C GLY A 247 -9.88 -1.93 7.93
N GLY A 248 -9.06 -1.86 8.97
CA GLY A 248 -9.46 -1.26 10.26
C GLY A 248 -9.28 0.26 10.29
N CYS A 249 -8.51 0.79 9.33
CA CYS A 249 -8.18 2.21 9.28
C CYS A 249 -9.05 2.98 8.27
N VAL A 250 -9.27 4.27 8.55
CA VAL A 250 -9.95 5.20 7.63
C VAL A 250 -9.25 5.33 6.27
N CYS A 251 -7.93 5.07 6.20
CA CYS A 251 -7.20 5.10 4.93
C CYS A 251 -7.46 3.86 4.04
N GLU A 252 -8.08 2.82 4.60
CA GLU A 252 -8.36 1.55 3.91
C GLU A 252 -9.84 1.41 3.54
N SER A 253 -10.72 1.79 4.47
CA SER A 253 -12.16 1.57 4.35
C SER A 253 -13.01 2.74 4.84
N GLY A 254 -12.41 3.91 5.10
CA GLY A 254 -13.12 5.10 5.58
C GLY A 254 -13.94 5.82 4.51
N MET A 255 -13.93 5.33 3.27
CA MET A 255 -14.69 5.87 2.14
C MET A 255 -15.42 4.75 1.40
N PRO A 256 -16.55 5.02 0.73
CA PRO A 256 -17.45 3.99 0.16
C PRO A 256 -16.92 3.39 -1.16
N ILE A 257 -15.71 2.82 -1.12
CA ILE A 257 -15.08 2.12 -2.26
C ILE A 257 -15.59 0.68 -2.42
N HIS A 258 -16.19 0.12 -1.37
CA HIS A 258 -16.66 -1.27 -1.37
C HIS A 258 -18.15 -1.40 -1.68
N LYS A 259 -18.96 -0.40 -1.31
CA LYS A 259 -20.42 -0.48 -1.43
C LYS A 259 -20.99 0.88 -1.84
N ARG A 260 -21.81 0.85 -2.89
CA ARG A 260 -22.63 1.97 -3.36
C ARG A 260 -23.98 1.42 -3.84
N SER A 261 -24.91 2.30 -4.22
CA SER A 261 -26.23 1.93 -4.76
C SER A 261 -26.16 0.94 -5.93
N GLU A 262 -25.13 1.03 -6.77
CA GLU A 262 -25.03 0.22 -7.98
C GLU A 262 -24.23 -1.09 -7.80
N TYR A 263 -23.47 -1.24 -6.71
CA TYR A 263 -22.65 -2.44 -6.48
C TYR A 263 -22.17 -2.60 -5.03
N GLN A 264 -21.85 -3.84 -4.66
CA GLN A 264 -21.06 -4.15 -3.48
C GLN A 264 -19.95 -5.14 -3.88
N THR A 265 -18.76 -4.99 -3.33
CA THR A 265 -17.55 -5.80 -3.57
C THR A 265 -16.78 -6.02 -2.27
N ASN A 266 -15.64 -6.71 -2.32
CA ASN A 266 -14.72 -6.90 -1.20
C ASN A 266 -13.25 -6.84 -1.68
N ASN A 267 -12.30 -6.92 -0.74
CA ASN A 267 -10.87 -6.82 -1.06
C ASN A 267 -10.37 -7.98 -1.95
N VAL A 268 -11.06 -9.13 -1.97
CA VAL A 268 -10.74 -10.27 -2.83
C VAL A 268 -11.02 -9.96 -4.30
N GLU A 269 -12.23 -9.46 -4.61
CA GLU A 269 -12.57 -9.01 -5.97
C GLU A 269 -11.69 -7.83 -6.41
N ILE A 270 -11.41 -6.88 -5.51
CA ILE A 270 -10.51 -5.75 -5.81
C ILE A 270 -9.09 -6.25 -6.15
N ALA A 271 -8.52 -7.15 -5.35
CA ALA A 271 -7.22 -7.75 -5.65
C ALA A 271 -7.24 -8.54 -6.97
N ALA A 272 -8.34 -9.23 -7.28
CA ALA A 272 -8.51 -9.96 -8.53
C ALA A 272 -8.53 -9.06 -9.78
N LEU A 273 -8.76 -7.74 -9.65
CA LEU A 273 -8.64 -6.76 -10.76
C LEU A 273 -7.21 -6.65 -11.31
N ALA A 274 -6.22 -7.25 -10.64
CA ALA A 274 -4.90 -7.49 -11.19
C ALA A 274 -4.96 -8.36 -12.47
N ALA A 275 -5.87 -9.34 -12.55
CA ALA A 275 -5.95 -10.26 -13.68
C ALA A 275 -6.08 -9.51 -15.03
N PRO A 276 -5.29 -9.87 -16.06
CA PRO A 276 -4.44 -11.07 -16.18
C PRO A 276 -2.97 -10.86 -15.77
N ARG A 277 -2.64 -9.77 -15.06
CA ARG A 277 -1.28 -9.49 -14.58
C ARG A 277 -0.94 -10.43 -13.42
N PRO A 278 0.33 -10.83 -13.24
CA PRO A 278 0.70 -11.74 -12.17
C PRO A 278 0.52 -11.15 -10.78
N MET A 279 0.12 -11.99 -9.83
CA MET A 279 -0.03 -11.62 -8.42
C MET A 279 0.41 -12.74 -7.48
N ILE A 280 1.12 -12.38 -6.41
CA ILE A 280 1.37 -13.27 -5.27
C ILE A 280 0.59 -12.76 -4.07
N LEU A 281 -0.27 -13.61 -3.51
CA LEU A 281 -0.92 -13.36 -2.22
C LEU A 281 -0.06 -14.02 -1.15
N VAL A 282 0.38 -13.25 -0.16
CA VAL A 282 1.03 -13.82 1.03
C VAL A 282 0.07 -13.69 2.20
N SER A 283 -0.15 -14.78 2.92
CA SER A 283 -1.06 -14.86 4.07
C SER A 283 -0.41 -15.58 5.24
N ASP A 284 -0.97 -15.44 6.43
CA ASP A 284 -0.50 -16.08 7.65
C ASP A 284 -1.68 -16.63 8.47
N GLY A 285 -1.39 -17.37 9.54
CA GLY A 285 -2.39 -18.10 10.32
C GLY A 285 -3.00 -17.33 11.48
N ASP A 286 -2.45 -16.16 11.83
CA ASP A 286 -2.79 -15.41 13.05
C ASP A 286 -3.41 -14.04 12.75
N ASP A 287 -3.91 -13.85 11.53
CA ASP A 287 -4.65 -12.65 11.13
C ASP A 287 -5.88 -12.97 10.25
N TRP A 288 -6.53 -11.92 9.76
CA TRP A 288 -7.71 -12.02 8.89
C TRP A 288 -7.45 -12.66 7.52
N THR A 289 -6.20 -13.01 7.20
CA THR A 289 -5.81 -13.75 6.00
C THR A 289 -5.69 -15.27 6.22
N LYS A 290 -5.94 -15.78 7.43
CA LYS A 290 -5.88 -17.22 7.75
C LYS A 290 -6.71 -18.12 6.85
N ASN A 291 -7.83 -17.59 6.32
CA ASN A 291 -8.73 -18.33 5.43
C ASN A 291 -8.29 -18.28 3.95
N THR A 292 -7.23 -17.52 3.61
CA THR A 292 -6.78 -17.31 2.22
C THR A 292 -6.61 -18.61 1.43
N PRO A 293 -5.99 -19.68 1.96
CA PRO A 293 -5.82 -20.91 1.20
C PRO A 293 -7.14 -21.56 0.73
N GLU A 294 -8.22 -21.38 1.51
CA GLU A 294 -9.50 -22.08 1.31
C GLU A 294 -10.61 -21.18 0.76
N VAL A 295 -10.55 -19.86 1.01
CA VAL A 295 -11.61 -18.91 0.64
C VAL A 295 -11.11 -17.90 -0.41
N GLU A 296 -10.19 -17.01 -0.04
CA GLU A 296 -9.80 -15.88 -0.90
C GLU A 296 -9.02 -16.32 -2.14
N TYR A 297 -7.99 -17.16 -1.98
CA TYR A 297 -7.14 -17.60 -3.09
C TYR A 297 -7.89 -18.46 -4.11
N PRO A 298 -8.70 -19.46 -3.74
CA PRO A 298 -9.48 -20.24 -4.72
C PRO A 298 -10.41 -19.37 -5.57
N HIS A 299 -11.01 -18.33 -4.98
CA HIS A 299 -11.85 -17.39 -5.71
C HIS A 299 -11.05 -16.53 -6.70
N ILE A 300 -9.90 -15.98 -6.27
CA ILE A 300 -9.01 -15.23 -7.17
C ILE A 300 -8.47 -16.14 -8.28
N GLN A 301 -8.06 -17.37 -7.96
CA GLN A 301 -7.58 -18.32 -8.95
C GLN A 301 -8.66 -18.70 -9.97
N TYR A 302 -9.92 -18.80 -9.55
CA TYR A 302 -11.06 -18.97 -10.46
C TYR A 302 -11.16 -17.82 -11.47
N ILE A 303 -11.03 -16.57 -11.03
CA ILE A 303 -11.01 -15.40 -11.92
C ILE A 303 -9.82 -15.45 -12.89
N TYR A 304 -8.62 -15.81 -12.42
CA TYR A 304 -7.46 -15.99 -13.29
C TYR A 304 -7.66 -17.12 -14.31
N LYS A 305 -8.38 -18.19 -13.94
CA LYS A 305 -8.81 -19.26 -14.86
C LYS A 305 -9.76 -18.73 -15.93
N LEU A 306 -10.77 -17.92 -15.58
CA LEU A 306 -11.65 -17.27 -16.57
C LEU A 306 -10.84 -16.42 -17.56
N MET A 307 -9.78 -15.76 -17.08
CA MET A 307 -8.89 -14.94 -17.89
C MET A 307 -7.86 -15.75 -18.71
N GLY A 308 -7.84 -17.08 -18.60
CA GLY A 308 -6.91 -17.96 -19.32
C GLY A 308 -5.47 -17.91 -18.79
N VAL A 309 -5.27 -17.45 -17.55
CA VAL A 309 -3.94 -17.25 -16.95
C VAL A 309 -3.86 -17.77 -15.51
N LYS A 310 -4.50 -18.91 -15.23
CA LYS A 310 -4.58 -19.54 -13.90
C LYS A 310 -3.24 -19.51 -13.14
N ASP A 311 -2.14 -19.84 -13.81
CA ASP A 311 -0.81 -19.98 -13.19
C ASP A 311 -0.06 -18.65 -12.97
N LYS A 312 -0.68 -17.51 -13.30
CA LYS A 312 -0.14 -16.17 -12.99
C LYS A 312 -0.48 -15.68 -11.59
N VAL A 313 -1.37 -16.36 -10.86
CA VAL A 313 -1.62 -16.09 -9.44
C VAL A 313 -1.15 -17.26 -8.58
N LYS A 314 -0.56 -16.95 -7.42
CA LYS A 314 -0.23 -17.95 -6.40
C LYS A 314 -0.51 -17.41 -5.01
N ASN A 315 -0.77 -18.30 -4.06
CA ASN A 315 -0.74 -17.99 -2.63
C ASN A 315 0.46 -18.67 -1.97
N VAL A 316 1.08 -17.99 -1.02
CA VAL A 316 2.03 -18.58 -0.07
C VAL A 316 1.52 -18.28 1.32
N HIS A 317 1.15 -19.34 2.05
CA HIS A 317 0.55 -19.24 3.36
C HIS A 317 1.52 -19.72 4.45
N PHE A 318 1.59 -18.95 5.53
CA PHE A 318 2.44 -19.20 6.69
C PHE A 318 1.58 -19.50 7.93
N PRO A 319 1.09 -20.75 8.12
CA PRO A 319 0.05 -21.07 9.10
C PRO A 319 0.48 -20.89 10.57
N ASN A 320 1.79 -20.86 10.84
CA ASN A 320 2.35 -20.74 12.19
C ASN A 320 3.03 -19.39 12.42
N GLU A 321 2.85 -18.43 11.52
CA GLU A 321 3.38 -17.09 11.66
C GLU A 321 2.22 -16.09 11.79
N GLY A 322 2.52 -14.87 12.21
CA GLY A 322 1.54 -13.80 12.36
C GLY A 322 1.76 -12.61 11.44
N HIS A 323 1.06 -11.53 11.78
CA HIS A 323 0.86 -10.33 10.97
C HIS A 323 2.13 -9.50 10.79
N GLY A 324 2.69 -9.52 9.58
CA GLY A 324 3.85 -8.70 9.24
C GLY A 324 4.46 -9.01 7.87
N TYR A 325 5.66 -8.46 7.65
CA TYR A 325 6.45 -8.70 6.45
C TYR A 325 7.83 -9.26 6.81
N GLU A 326 7.84 -10.28 7.65
CA GLU A 326 9.03 -10.98 8.13
C GLU A 326 9.83 -11.59 6.97
N PHE A 327 11.06 -12.00 7.28
CA PHE A 327 12.00 -12.51 6.29
C PHE A 327 11.44 -13.70 5.49
N SER A 328 10.69 -14.61 6.12
CA SER A 328 9.96 -15.72 5.48
C SER A 328 9.02 -15.22 4.37
N LYS A 329 8.19 -14.22 4.66
CA LYS A 329 7.29 -13.57 3.69
C LYS A 329 8.07 -12.86 2.59
N ARG A 330 9.14 -12.12 2.93
CA ARG A 330 10.02 -11.49 1.92
C ARG A 330 10.66 -12.51 0.99
N LYS A 331 11.17 -13.62 1.54
CA LYS A 331 11.75 -14.76 0.81
C LYS A 331 10.74 -15.39 -0.17
N ALA A 332 9.43 -15.37 0.13
CA ALA A 332 8.40 -15.82 -0.80
C ALA A 332 8.15 -14.85 -1.96
N VAL A 333 8.26 -13.54 -1.71
CA VAL A 333 7.99 -12.47 -2.69
C VAL A 333 9.17 -12.25 -3.63
N TYR A 334 10.43 -12.29 -3.15
CA TYR A 334 11.60 -11.99 -3.99
C TYR A 334 11.66 -12.81 -5.28
N PRO A 335 11.54 -14.16 -5.28
CA PRO A 335 11.60 -14.94 -6.51
C PRO A 335 10.43 -14.65 -7.45
N PHE A 336 9.26 -14.32 -6.90
CA PHE A 336 8.07 -14.03 -7.70
C PHE A 336 8.23 -12.72 -8.46
N LEU A 337 8.61 -11.63 -7.78
CA LEU A 337 8.86 -10.36 -8.43
C LEU A 337 10.10 -10.43 -9.33
N ALA A 338 11.16 -11.14 -8.93
CA ALA A 338 12.34 -11.35 -9.77
C ALA A 338 11.98 -12.02 -11.11
N LYS A 339 11.13 -13.04 -11.10
CA LYS A 339 10.65 -13.72 -12.32
C LYS A 339 9.93 -12.74 -13.26
N TYR A 340 8.96 -11.98 -12.76
CA TYR A 340 8.11 -11.15 -13.61
C TYR A 340 8.72 -9.80 -14.00
N LEU A 341 9.65 -9.29 -13.20
CA LEU A 341 10.39 -8.05 -13.47
C LEU A 341 11.77 -8.31 -14.09
N LYS A 342 12.14 -9.59 -14.30
CA LYS A 342 13.45 -10.01 -14.84
C LYS A 342 14.61 -9.45 -14.00
N LEU A 343 14.50 -9.58 -12.68
CA LEU A 343 15.56 -9.16 -11.75
C LEU A 343 16.60 -10.27 -11.59
N ASN A 344 17.79 -9.90 -11.13
CA ASN A 344 18.87 -10.82 -10.85
C ASN A 344 18.78 -11.37 -9.42
N LEU A 345 18.04 -12.47 -9.22
CA LEU A 345 17.92 -13.10 -7.91
C LEU A 345 19.29 -13.54 -7.33
N PHE A 346 20.26 -13.89 -8.18
CA PHE A 346 21.61 -14.28 -7.76
C PHE A 346 22.34 -13.20 -6.96
N SER A 347 21.96 -11.92 -7.11
CA SER A 347 22.57 -10.81 -6.37
C SER A 347 22.28 -10.81 -4.88
N ILE A 348 21.34 -11.65 -4.41
CA ILE A 348 20.97 -11.77 -3.00
C ILE A 348 21.03 -13.23 -2.52
N LEU A 349 21.77 -14.10 -3.21
CA LEU A 349 22.02 -15.46 -2.73
C LEU A 349 23.32 -15.50 -1.95
N ASP A 350 23.35 -16.27 -0.86
CA ASP A 350 24.56 -16.59 -0.13
C ASP A 350 25.38 -17.70 -0.82
N ARG A 351 26.48 -18.12 -0.18
CA ARG A 351 27.38 -19.15 -0.71
C ARG A 351 26.74 -20.54 -0.83
N ASN A 352 25.63 -20.77 -0.14
CA ASN A 352 24.86 -22.01 -0.20
C ASN A 352 23.72 -21.93 -1.24
N GLY A 353 23.56 -20.79 -1.92
CA GLY A 353 22.47 -20.57 -2.87
C GLY A 353 21.14 -20.17 -2.20
N GLU A 354 21.16 -19.83 -0.91
CA GLU A 354 19.97 -19.41 -0.17
C GLU A 354 19.81 -17.88 -0.22
N ILE A 355 18.57 -17.41 -0.30
CA ILE A 355 18.28 -15.96 -0.21
C ILE A 355 18.82 -15.42 1.11
N SER A 356 19.56 -14.31 1.04
CA SER A 356 20.15 -13.64 2.20
C SER A 356 20.09 -12.12 2.03
N GLU A 357 19.70 -11.46 3.11
CA GLU A 357 19.71 -9.99 3.23
C GLU A 357 20.95 -9.47 3.97
N LYS A 358 21.91 -10.37 4.26
CA LYS A 358 23.14 -10.02 4.96
C LYS A 358 23.92 -8.96 4.18
N GLY A 359 24.42 -7.95 4.91
CA GLY A 359 25.20 -6.85 4.36
C GLY A 359 24.35 -5.66 3.89
N ILE A 360 23.01 -5.76 3.91
CA ILE A 360 22.16 -4.58 3.75
C ILE A 360 22.29 -3.70 5.00
N THR A 361 22.43 -2.39 4.78
CA THR A 361 22.49 -1.39 5.84
C THR A 361 21.10 -0.92 6.20
N ILE A 362 20.81 -0.88 7.51
CA ILE A 362 19.65 -0.22 8.08
C ILE A 362 20.05 1.21 8.46
N GLU A 363 19.34 2.18 7.89
CA GLU A 363 19.53 3.60 8.17
C GLU A 363 18.67 4.04 9.35
N PRO A 364 19.17 4.96 10.21
CA PRO A 364 18.35 5.57 11.24
C PRO A 364 17.31 6.52 10.61
N TYR A 365 16.19 6.73 11.31
CA TYR A 365 15.07 7.58 10.89
C TYR A 365 15.51 8.95 10.34
N GLU A 366 16.39 9.66 11.05
CA GLU A 366 16.85 11.01 10.67
C GLU A 366 17.55 11.04 9.31
N LEU A 367 18.26 9.97 8.93
CA LEU A 367 18.96 9.88 7.65
C LEU A 367 18.00 9.66 6.47
N MET A 368 16.76 9.23 6.75
CA MET A 368 15.72 8.94 5.76
C MET A 368 14.76 10.12 5.52
N LYS A 369 14.95 11.24 6.21
CA LYS A 369 14.20 12.49 5.99
C LYS A 369 14.69 13.19 4.72
N VAL A 370 13.75 13.77 3.99
CA VAL A 370 14.04 14.54 2.78
C VAL A 370 14.43 15.96 3.14
N PHE A 371 13.68 16.58 4.07
CA PHE A 371 13.81 17.99 4.38
C PHE A 371 14.71 18.21 5.60
N SER A 372 15.61 19.17 5.45
CA SER A 372 16.61 19.57 6.45
C SER A 372 17.02 21.02 6.20
N ASP A 373 17.94 21.56 6.99
CA ASP A 373 18.49 22.91 6.74
C ASP A 373 19.19 23.00 5.36
N ASP A 374 19.84 21.91 4.93
CA ASP A 374 20.50 21.80 3.62
C ASP A 374 19.52 21.59 2.45
N ASN A 375 18.31 21.08 2.72
CA ASN A 375 17.25 20.90 1.74
C ASN A 375 15.91 21.37 2.34
N PRO A 376 15.71 22.70 2.43
CA PRO A 376 14.58 23.24 3.19
C PRO A 376 13.26 22.89 2.51
N ARG A 377 12.25 22.63 3.35
CA ARG A 377 10.87 22.49 2.90
C ARG A 377 10.40 23.79 2.21
N PRO A 378 9.77 23.72 1.04
CA PRO A 378 9.27 24.92 0.38
C PRO A 378 8.24 25.66 1.23
N GLY A 379 8.32 26.99 1.27
CA GLY A 379 7.41 27.82 2.06
C GLY A 379 5.94 27.76 1.65
N TYR A 380 5.65 27.23 0.45
CA TYR A 380 4.29 27.02 -0.05
C TYR A 380 3.73 25.62 0.26
N ALA A 381 4.48 24.76 0.96
CA ALA A 381 4.02 23.42 1.28
C ALA A 381 2.81 23.44 2.22
N ILE A 382 1.82 22.62 1.91
CA ILE A 382 0.61 22.38 2.69
C ILE A 382 0.95 21.52 3.91
N LEU A 383 0.42 21.91 5.08
CA LEU A 383 0.84 21.33 6.37
C LEU A 383 -0.23 20.51 7.09
N LYS A 384 -1.46 20.53 6.61
CA LYS A 384 -2.55 19.77 7.20
C LYS A 384 -3.56 19.39 6.13
N ASN A 385 -4.30 18.32 6.38
CA ASN A 385 -5.20 17.69 5.43
C ASN A 385 -6.29 18.65 4.88
N ASP A 386 -6.81 19.53 5.73
CA ASP A 386 -7.92 20.45 5.38
C ASP A 386 -7.52 21.57 4.42
N ASP A 387 -6.23 21.86 4.30
CA ASP A 387 -5.71 22.92 3.42
C ASP A 387 -5.49 22.39 1.98
N VAL A 388 -5.70 21.10 1.73
CA VAL A 388 -5.56 20.48 0.41
C VAL A 388 -6.63 20.99 -0.55
N LYS A 389 -6.17 21.52 -1.69
CA LYS A 389 -7.02 21.92 -2.81
C LYS A 389 -7.08 20.79 -3.84
N TRP A 390 -8.26 20.19 -3.96
CA TRP A 390 -8.54 19.04 -4.83
C TRP A 390 -8.88 19.42 -6.27
#